data_AF-A0A6A4X7P1-F1
#
_entry.id   AF-A0A6A4X7P1-F1
#
_cell.length_a   1.000
_cell.length_b   1.000
_cell.length_c   1.000
_cell.angle_alpha   90.00
_cell.angle_beta   90.00
_cell.angle_gamma   90.00
#
_symmetry.space_group_name_H-M   'P 1'
#
loop_
_entity.id
_entity.type
_entity.pdbx_description
1 polymer ?
#
loop_
_entity_poly.entity_id
_entity_poly.type
_entity_poly.pdbx_seq_one_letter_code
_entity_poly.pdbx_strand_id
1 'polypeptide(L)'
;MDCLKLCRRRQTRSLADELMEHNEAVRRAEKAHEAQEAVERSKSVEDVIGFLKKGSLLWKVKSLSKWYRRKYTLDFEHLKINYEPSHKPVCVERNTTLDISDIHDVRKGWKTDIFNRIASKVEKRIVKLPSSPPLVDERNCFSIIIDVGVAEGIGPLAR
;
A
#
# COMPACT_ATOMS: atom_id res chain seq x y z
N MET A 1 -33.69 3.52 74.82
CA MET A 1 -34.00 4.09 73.51
C MET A 1 -32.82 4.99 73.15
N ASP A 2 -31.95 4.58 72.23
CA ASP A 2 -31.20 5.51 71.35
C ASP A 2 -30.29 4.72 70.41
N CYS A 3 -30.92 4.04 69.44
CA CYS A 3 -30.26 3.32 68.35
C CYS A 3 -30.31 4.09 67.02
N LEU A 4 -30.44 5.43 67.06
CA LEU A 4 -30.79 6.24 65.89
C LEU A 4 -29.74 7.25 65.43
N LYS A 5 -28.53 7.25 65.99
CA LYS A 5 -27.45 8.17 65.54
C LYS A 5 -26.35 7.49 64.71
N LEU A 6 -26.61 6.31 64.15
CA LEU A 6 -25.68 5.61 63.27
C LEU A 6 -26.22 5.45 61.84
N CYS A 7 -26.86 6.48 61.30
CA CYS A 7 -27.25 6.47 59.89
C CYS A 7 -27.00 7.85 59.27
N ARG A 8 -26.34 7.85 58.10
CA ARG A 8 -26.16 8.99 57.17
C ARG A 8 -25.01 9.95 57.45
N ARG A 9 -23.79 9.43 57.53
CA ARG A 9 -22.67 10.05 56.80
C ARG A 9 -22.38 9.22 55.54
N ARG A 10 -23.39 9.07 54.67
CA ARG A 10 -23.09 8.80 53.25
C ARG A 10 -22.78 10.17 52.67
N GLN A 11 -21.49 10.45 52.48
CA GLN A 11 -21.02 11.59 51.70
C GLN A 11 -21.76 11.55 50.34
N THR A 12 -22.70 12.46 50.14
CA THR A 12 -23.20 12.76 48.80
C THR A 12 -22.10 13.54 48.12
N ARG A 13 -21.34 12.88 47.25
CA ARG A 13 -20.49 13.61 46.29
C ARG A 13 -21.37 14.57 45.50
N SER A 14 -20.85 15.75 45.23
CA SER A 14 -21.56 16.73 44.39
C SER A 14 -21.68 16.14 42.98
N LEU A 15 -22.84 16.34 42.36
CA LEU A 15 -23.11 15.91 40.98
C LEU A 15 -22.12 16.53 39.99
N ALA A 16 -21.58 17.72 40.32
CA ALA A 16 -20.53 18.37 39.54
C ALA A 16 -19.17 17.67 39.65
N ASP A 17 -18.82 17.11 40.81
CA ASP A 17 -17.57 16.37 41.00
C ASP A 17 -17.58 15.07 40.19
N GLU A 18 -18.72 14.37 40.19
CA GLU A 18 -18.93 13.15 39.40
C GLU A 18 -18.86 13.44 37.89
N LEU A 19 -19.44 14.56 37.44
CA LEU A 19 -19.39 14.97 36.04
C LEU A 19 -17.97 15.37 35.60
N MET A 20 -17.21 16.06 36.44
CA MET A 20 -15.82 16.40 36.13
C MET A 20 -14.93 15.15 36.10
N GLU A 21 -15.09 14.23 37.05
CA GLU A 21 -14.34 12.97 37.08
C GLU A 21 -14.65 12.12 35.84
N HIS A 22 -15.93 12.06 35.42
CA HIS A 22 -16.33 11.40 34.19
C HIS A 22 -15.70 12.04 32.95
N ASN A 23 -15.74 13.37 32.83
CA ASN A 23 -15.19 14.08 31.67
C ASN A 23 -13.66 13.89 31.56
N GLU A 24 -12.95 13.87 32.68
CA GLU A 24 -11.52 13.55 32.67
C GLU A 24 -11.26 12.10 32.27
N ALA A 25 -12.07 11.16 32.75
CA ALA A 25 -11.95 9.75 32.36
C ALA A 25 -12.17 9.56 30.85
N VAL A 26 -13.14 10.26 30.26
CA VAL A 26 -13.40 10.24 28.81
C VAL A 26 -12.20 10.77 28.03
N ARG A 27 -11.66 11.93 28.41
CA ARG A 27 -10.45 12.49 27.76
C ARG A 27 -9.24 11.56 27.85
N ARG A 28 -9.05 10.89 28.99
CA ARG A 28 -7.97 9.89 29.16
C ARG A 28 -8.18 8.68 28.26
N ALA A 29 -9.42 8.20 28.13
CA ALA A 29 -9.76 7.08 27.26
C ALA A 29 -9.56 7.41 25.78
N GLU A 30 -10.00 8.59 25.33
CA GLU A 30 -9.78 9.06 23.96
C GLU A 30 -8.29 9.14 23.61
N LYS A 31 -7.49 9.74 24.49
CA LYS A 31 -6.03 9.84 24.30
C LYS A 31 -5.35 8.47 24.27
N ALA A 32 -5.80 7.53 25.09
CA ALA A 32 -5.28 6.17 25.10
C ALA A 32 -5.63 5.42 23.79
N HIS A 33 -6.84 5.60 23.27
CA HIS A 33 -7.26 5.02 22.00
C HIS A 33 -6.43 5.58 20.83
N GLU A 34 -6.25 6.91 20.77
CA GLU A 34 -5.41 7.55 19.74
C GLU A 34 -3.96 7.05 19.79
N ALA A 35 -3.37 6.95 20.99
CA ALA A 35 -2.02 6.41 21.16
C ALA A 35 -1.93 4.94 20.70
N GLN A 36 -2.94 4.12 21.00
CA GLN A 36 -2.99 2.74 20.57
C GLN A 36 -3.07 2.62 19.05
N GLU A 37 -3.91 3.42 18.40
CA GLU A 37 -4.02 3.45 16.94
C GLU A 37 -2.71 3.89 16.28
N ALA A 38 -2.01 4.87 16.85
CA ALA A 38 -0.70 5.30 16.38
C ALA A 38 0.36 4.19 16.46
N VAL A 39 0.37 3.42 17.54
CA VAL A 39 1.28 2.28 17.71
C VAL A 39 0.97 1.16 16.72
N GLU A 40 -0.30 0.82 16.53
CA GLU A 40 -0.72 -0.22 15.59
C GLU A 40 -0.40 0.16 14.15
N ARG A 41 -0.64 1.42 13.77
CA ARG A 41 -0.26 1.96 12.46
C ARG A 41 1.23 1.89 12.24
N SER A 42 2.04 2.25 13.24
CA SER A 42 3.51 2.18 13.13
C SER A 42 3.95 0.75 12.84
N LYS A 43 3.51 -0.22 13.66
CA LYS A 43 3.81 -1.66 13.45
C LYS A 43 3.49 -2.12 12.03
N SER A 44 2.34 -1.71 11.50
CA SER A 44 1.96 -2.05 10.13
C SER A 44 2.88 -1.44 9.06
N VAL A 45 3.42 -0.24 9.31
CA VAL A 45 4.36 0.43 8.40
C VAL A 45 5.71 -0.27 8.42
N GLU A 46 6.23 -0.63 9.59
CA GLU A 46 7.50 -1.37 9.68
C GLU A 46 7.43 -2.72 8.95
N ASP A 47 6.31 -3.43 9.06
CA ASP A 47 6.06 -4.69 8.36
C ASP A 47 6.04 -4.49 6.83
N VAL A 48 5.34 -3.45 6.36
CA VAL A 48 5.31 -3.09 4.93
C VAL A 48 6.70 -2.72 4.41
N ILE A 49 7.47 -1.94 5.18
CA ILE A 49 8.84 -1.58 4.84
C ILE A 49 9.72 -2.83 4.71
N GLY A 50 9.62 -3.74 5.69
CA GLY A 50 10.34 -5.02 5.66
C GLY A 50 9.99 -5.85 4.41
N PHE A 51 8.72 -5.90 4.05
CA PHE A 51 8.24 -6.60 2.86
C PHE A 51 8.78 -5.98 1.56
N LEU A 52 8.72 -4.65 1.43
CA LEU A 52 9.21 -3.92 0.26
C LEU A 52 10.73 -4.03 0.10
N LYS A 53 11.49 -4.05 1.21
CA LYS A 53 12.95 -4.24 1.21
C LYS A 53 13.36 -5.63 0.76
N LYS A 54 12.67 -6.67 1.24
CA LYS A 54 12.89 -8.08 0.81
C LYS A 54 12.61 -8.25 -0.69
N GLY A 55 11.64 -7.49 -1.17
CA GLY A 55 11.18 -7.48 -2.54
C GLY A 55 10.20 -8.60 -2.88
N SER A 56 9.50 -8.40 -3.99
CA SER A 56 8.41 -9.26 -4.45
C SER A 56 8.61 -9.68 -5.90
N LEU A 57 8.21 -10.92 -6.21
CA LEU A 57 8.17 -11.41 -7.59
C LEU A 57 6.85 -10.99 -8.23
N LEU A 58 6.92 -10.12 -9.22
CA LEU A 58 5.76 -9.59 -9.94
C LEU A 58 5.86 -9.91 -11.44
N TRP A 59 4.72 -9.81 -12.12
CA TRP A 59 4.64 -9.94 -13.57
C TRP A 59 4.55 -8.56 -14.22
N LYS A 60 5.63 -8.14 -14.89
CA LYS A 60 5.64 -6.96 -15.74
C LYS A 60 4.90 -7.25 -17.03
N VAL A 61 3.77 -6.58 -17.21
CA VAL A 61 2.95 -6.68 -18.42
C VAL A 61 3.39 -5.60 -19.40
N LYS A 62 3.91 -6.02 -20.56
CA LYS A 62 4.26 -5.08 -21.67
C LYS A 62 3.19 -5.06 -22.75
N SER A 63 2.56 -6.20 -23.01
CA SER A 63 1.49 -6.35 -24.01
C SER A 63 0.68 -7.61 -23.71
N LEU A 64 -0.41 -7.85 -24.45
CA LEU A 64 -1.30 -9.00 -24.27
C LEU A 64 -0.61 -10.37 -24.32
N SER A 65 0.53 -10.47 -25.00
CA SER A 65 1.31 -11.71 -25.15
C SER A 65 2.67 -11.67 -24.46
N LYS A 66 3.10 -10.51 -23.94
CA LYS A 66 4.45 -10.33 -23.37
C LYS A 66 4.36 -9.97 -21.89
N TRP A 67 4.64 -10.98 -21.08
CA TRP A 67 4.62 -10.98 -19.62
C TRP A 67 5.99 -11.41 -19.13
N TYR A 68 6.58 -10.65 -18.21
CA TYR A 68 7.92 -10.92 -17.72
C TYR A 68 7.90 -11.01 -16.20
N ARG A 69 8.29 -12.16 -15.66
CA ARG A 69 8.48 -12.33 -14.22
C ARG A 69 9.76 -11.62 -13.80
N ARG A 70 9.65 -10.73 -12.81
CA ARG A 70 10.77 -9.93 -12.28
C ARG A 70 10.65 -9.78 -10.77
N LYS A 71 11.78 -9.87 -10.07
CA LYS A 71 11.86 -9.41 -8.68
C LYS A 71 11.98 -7.88 -8.64
N TYR A 72 11.14 -7.26 -7.81
CA TYR A 72 11.17 -5.82 -7.51
C TYR A 72 11.55 -5.65 -6.04
N THR A 73 12.50 -4.77 -5.75
CA THR A 73 12.98 -4.46 -4.39
C THR A 73 13.01 -2.95 -4.21
N LEU A 74 12.59 -2.47 -3.04
CA LEU A 74 12.68 -1.07 -2.68
C LEU A 74 13.96 -0.79 -1.90
N ASP A 75 14.78 0.11 -2.42
CA ASP A 75 15.93 0.68 -1.73
C ASP A 75 15.49 2.01 -1.07
N PHE A 76 15.40 1.98 0.26
CA PHE A 76 14.98 3.13 1.05
C PHE A 76 16.09 4.15 1.27
N GLU A 77 17.36 3.76 1.14
CA GLU A 77 18.50 4.68 1.32
C GLU A 77 18.63 5.62 0.13
N HIS A 78 18.42 5.07 -1.07
CA HIS A 78 18.52 5.83 -2.33
C HIS A 78 17.16 6.21 -2.92
N LEU A 79 16.06 5.86 -2.26
CA LEU A 79 14.67 6.06 -2.72
C LEU A 79 14.45 5.54 -4.15
N LYS A 80 14.90 4.31 -4.41
CA LYS A 80 14.85 3.69 -5.75
C LYS A 80 14.18 2.32 -5.72
N ILE A 81 13.40 2.03 -6.75
CA ILE A 81 12.89 0.70 -7.04
C ILE A 81 13.86 0.02 -7.99
N ASN A 82 14.49 -1.06 -7.53
CA ASN A 82 15.35 -1.91 -8.35
C ASN A 82 14.55 -3.12 -8.84
N TYR A 83 14.77 -3.52 -10.08
CA TYR A 83 14.16 -4.73 -10.62
C TYR A 83 15.10 -5.53 -11.51
N GLU A 84 14.89 -6.84 -11.58
CA GLU A 84 15.79 -7.72 -12.34
C GLU A 84 15.87 -7.32 -13.83
N PRO A 85 17.06 -7.34 -14.43
CA PRO A 85 17.22 -7.02 -15.84
C PRO A 85 16.52 -8.03 -16.74
N SER A 86 16.15 -7.58 -17.95
CA SER A 86 15.70 -8.49 -18.99
C SER A 86 16.80 -9.46 -19.42
N HIS A 87 16.47 -10.73 -19.73
CA HIS A 87 17.39 -11.73 -20.33
C HIS A 87 17.84 -11.40 -21.77
N LYS A 88 17.85 -10.11 -22.14
CA LYS A 88 18.35 -9.67 -23.45
C LYS A 88 19.88 -9.84 -23.51
N PRO A 89 20.51 -9.80 -24.69
CA PRO A 89 21.97 -9.82 -24.80
C PRO A 89 22.61 -8.61 -24.10
N VAL A 90 23.87 -8.78 -23.69
CA VAL A 90 24.65 -7.87 -22.82
C VAL A 90 24.90 -6.50 -23.46
N CYS A 91 24.79 -6.38 -24.78
CA CYS A 91 25.03 -5.15 -25.55
C CYS A 91 23.95 -4.06 -25.43
N VAL A 92 22.95 -4.22 -24.56
CA VAL A 92 21.89 -3.22 -24.35
C VAL A 92 21.95 -2.78 -22.89
N GLU A 93 22.31 -1.52 -22.65
CA GLU A 93 22.22 -0.90 -21.32
C GLU A 93 20.78 -1.04 -20.79
N ARG A 94 20.67 -1.38 -19.51
CA ARG A 94 19.38 -1.64 -18.86
C ARG A 94 19.27 -0.72 -17.67
N ASN A 95 18.40 0.28 -17.80
CA ASN A 95 17.93 1.04 -16.65
C ASN A 95 17.00 0.11 -15.85
N THR A 96 17.57 -0.61 -14.90
CA THR A 96 16.90 -1.53 -13.97
C THR A 96 16.43 -0.83 -12.70
N THR A 97 16.50 0.49 -12.68
CA THR A 97 16.20 1.33 -11.54
C THR A 97 15.10 2.31 -11.93
N LEU A 98 14.26 2.66 -10.98
CA LEU A 98 13.22 3.68 -11.08
C LEU A 98 13.32 4.54 -9.82
N ASP A 99 13.44 5.86 -9.98
CA ASP A 99 13.39 6.77 -8.84
C ASP A 99 11.95 6.86 -8.33
N ILE A 100 11.76 6.82 -7.01
CA ILE A 100 10.42 7.00 -6.43
C ILE A 100 9.90 8.41 -6.73
N SER A 101 10.80 9.39 -6.85
CA SER A 101 10.46 10.78 -7.16
C SER A 101 9.83 10.94 -8.55
N ASP A 102 10.10 10.02 -9.47
CA ASP A 102 9.53 10.04 -10.83
C ASP A 102 8.10 9.45 -10.86
N ILE A 103 7.64 8.83 -9.76
CA ILE A 103 6.31 8.22 -9.69
C ILE A 103 5.27 9.31 -9.48
N HIS A 104 4.47 9.55 -10.52
CA HIS A 104 3.36 10.50 -10.48
C HIS A 104 2.11 9.90 -9.83
N ASP A 105 1.79 8.63 -10.13
CA ASP A 105 0.55 8.01 -9.66
C ASP A 105 0.68 6.48 -9.58
N VAL A 106 -0.07 5.87 -8.67
CA VAL A 106 -0.18 4.40 -8.53
C VAL A 106 -1.65 4.01 -8.57
N ARG A 107 -2.05 3.36 -9.66
CA ARG A 107 -3.44 2.97 -9.90
C ARG A 107 -3.64 1.50 -9.60
N LYS A 108 -4.65 1.18 -8.78
CA LYS A 108 -5.06 -0.22 -8.51
C LYS A 108 -6.07 -0.70 -9.57
N GLY A 109 -6.01 -1.99 -9.89
CA GLY A 109 -6.91 -2.65 -10.84
C GLY A 109 -6.61 -2.36 -12.31
N TRP A 110 -7.62 -2.47 -13.16
CA TRP A 110 -7.49 -2.33 -14.60
C TRP A 110 -7.78 -0.90 -15.06
N LYS A 111 -6.92 0.04 -14.65
CA LYS A 111 -7.11 1.49 -14.90
C LYS A 111 -6.19 2.07 -15.96
N THR A 112 -5.57 1.21 -16.77
CA THR A 112 -4.67 1.61 -17.86
C THR A 112 -4.99 0.84 -19.14
N ASP A 113 -4.63 1.40 -20.30
CA ASP A 113 -4.98 0.85 -21.61
C ASP A 113 -4.55 -0.61 -21.82
N ILE A 114 -3.39 -0.99 -21.28
CA ILE A 114 -2.90 -2.37 -21.36
C ILE A 114 -3.83 -3.30 -20.59
N PHE A 115 -4.21 -2.92 -19.37
CA PHE A 115 -5.13 -3.72 -18.56
C PHE A 115 -6.56 -3.72 -19.11
N ASN A 116 -7.03 -2.61 -19.69
CA ASN A 116 -8.31 -2.56 -20.39
C ASN A 116 -8.36 -3.59 -21.54
N ARG A 117 -7.28 -3.70 -22.32
CA ARG A 117 -7.17 -4.73 -23.37
C ARG A 117 -7.13 -6.15 -22.80
N ILE A 118 -6.52 -6.35 -21.63
CA ILE A 118 -6.51 -7.64 -20.93
C ILE A 118 -7.92 -8.00 -20.48
N ALA A 119 -8.64 -7.06 -19.88
CA ALA A 119 -10.02 -7.22 -19.44
C ALA A 119 -10.90 -7.76 -20.57
N SER A 120 -10.87 -7.11 -21.73
CA SER A 120 -11.65 -7.57 -22.90
C SER A 120 -11.25 -8.96 -23.39
N LYS A 121 -9.98 -9.37 -23.22
CA LYS A 121 -9.51 -10.72 -23.60
C LYS A 121 -9.96 -11.77 -22.57
N VAL A 122 -9.93 -11.43 -21.29
CA VAL A 122 -10.39 -12.30 -20.20
C VAL A 122 -11.89 -12.53 -20.31
N GLU A 123 -12.68 -11.48 -20.53
CA GLU A 123 -14.13 -11.56 -20.71
C GLU A 123 -14.50 -12.47 -21.89
N LYS A 124 -13.88 -12.27 -23.06
CA LYS A 124 -14.06 -13.15 -24.22
C LYS A 124 -13.70 -14.61 -23.94
N ARG A 125 -12.75 -14.87 -23.03
CA ARG A 125 -12.37 -16.23 -22.64
C ARG A 125 -13.41 -16.84 -21.71
N ILE A 126 -13.92 -16.09 -20.74
CA ILE A 126 -14.97 -16.54 -19.82
C ILE A 126 -16.24 -16.92 -20.58
N VAL A 127 -16.64 -16.13 -21.58
CA VAL A 127 -17.78 -16.45 -22.45
C VAL A 127 -17.58 -17.77 -23.20
N LYS A 128 -16.36 -18.06 -23.64
CA LYS A 128 -16.03 -19.30 -24.38
C LYS A 128 -15.86 -20.51 -23.46
N LEU A 129 -15.27 -20.32 -22.29
CA LEU A 129 -14.98 -21.36 -21.30
C LEU A 129 -15.32 -20.84 -19.89
N PRO A 130 -16.59 -20.95 -19.46
CA PRO A 130 -17.06 -20.40 -18.19
C PRO A 130 -16.47 -21.12 -16.96
N SER A 131 -15.96 -22.34 -17.13
CA SER A 131 -15.35 -23.14 -16.06
C SER A 131 -13.85 -22.89 -15.85
N SER A 132 -13.21 -22.09 -16.71
CA SER A 132 -11.77 -21.83 -16.59
C SER A 132 -11.50 -20.66 -15.63
N PRO A 133 -10.58 -20.80 -14.66
CA PRO A 133 -10.23 -19.69 -13.78
C PRO A 133 -9.65 -18.53 -14.61
N PRO A 134 -9.95 -17.27 -14.21
CA PRO A 134 -9.42 -16.11 -14.90
C PRO A 134 -7.89 -16.13 -14.85
N LEU A 135 -7.26 -15.80 -15.98
CA LEU A 135 -5.80 -15.79 -16.10
C LEU A 135 -5.14 -14.81 -15.11
N VAL A 136 -5.87 -13.76 -14.73
CA VAL A 136 -5.40 -12.63 -13.95
C VAL A 136 -6.59 -12.07 -13.16
N ASP A 137 -6.43 -11.89 -11.84
CA ASP A 137 -7.41 -11.20 -10.99
C ASP A 137 -7.11 -9.69 -10.98
N GLU A 138 -8.13 -8.86 -11.20
CA GLU A 138 -8.02 -7.40 -11.14
C GLU A 138 -7.49 -6.93 -9.77
N ARG A 139 -7.88 -7.60 -8.68
CA ARG A 139 -7.49 -7.23 -7.31
C ARG A 139 -5.98 -7.31 -7.07
N ASN A 140 -5.28 -8.12 -7.86
CA ASN A 140 -3.83 -8.30 -7.80
C ASN A 140 -3.07 -7.47 -8.85
N CYS A 141 -3.76 -6.55 -9.53
CA CYS A 141 -3.18 -5.69 -10.55
C CYS A 141 -3.00 -4.27 -10.03
N PHE A 142 -1.89 -3.65 -10.41
CA PHE A 142 -1.66 -2.22 -10.24
C PHE A 142 -0.77 -1.69 -11.36
N SER A 143 -0.78 -0.39 -11.56
CA SER A 143 0.07 0.33 -12.51
C SER A 143 0.81 1.44 -11.78
N ILE A 144 2.10 1.59 -12.05
CA ILE A 144 2.89 2.75 -11.64
C ILE A 144 2.96 3.68 -12.86
N ILE A 145 2.46 4.90 -12.71
CA ILE A 145 2.54 5.96 -13.71
C ILE A 145 3.75 6.80 -13.35
N ILE A 146 4.63 6.95 -14.32
CA ILE A 146 5.89 7.65 -14.17
C ILE A 146 5.79 8.89 -15.03
N ASP A 147 6.06 10.06 -14.45
CA ASP A 147 6.25 11.26 -15.24
C ASP A 147 7.60 11.13 -15.91
N VAL A 148 7.59 10.92 -17.22
CA VAL A 148 8.81 11.01 -18.00
C VAL A 148 9.12 12.50 -18.10
N GLY A 149 9.77 13.05 -17.07
CA GLY A 149 10.56 14.25 -17.22
C GLY A 149 11.44 14.04 -18.45
N VAL A 150 11.38 14.98 -19.40
CA VAL A 150 12.15 14.97 -20.64
C VAL A 150 13.57 14.55 -20.31
N ALA A 151 13.94 13.32 -20.66
CA ALA A 151 15.34 12.93 -20.67
C ALA A 151 16.01 13.90 -21.63
N GLU A 152 16.80 14.84 -21.10
CA GLU A 152 17.71 15.62 -21.93
C GLU A 152 18.48 14.64 -22.82
N GLY A 153 18.47 14.95 -24.11
CA GLY A 153 18.72 14.01 -25.17
C GLY A 153 20.09 13.36 -25.10
N ILE A 154 20.12 12.04 -25.31
CA ILE A 154 21.26 11.37 -25.91
C ILE A 154 20.68 10.48 -27.02
N GLY A 155 20.63 11.05 -28.22
CA GLY A 155 20.38 10.32 -29.46
C GLY A 155 21.55 9.37 -29.77
N PRO A 156 21.38 8.47 -30.75
CA PRO A 156 22.41 7.48 -31.06
C PRO A 156 23.64 8.15 -31.67
N LEU A 157 24.81 7.95 -31.07
CA LEU A 157 26.08 8.06 -31.80
C LEU A 157 26.23 6.81 -32.66
N ALA A 158 25.81 6.95 -33.92
CA ALA A 158 26.19 6.04 -34.98
C ALA A 158 27.72 5.99 -35.13
N ARG A 159 28.26 4.78 -35.25
CA ARG A 159 29.34 4.46 -36.18
C ARG A 159 29.08 3.09 -36.77
#